data_AF-A0A1W6YJJ6-F1
#
_entry.id   AF-A0A1W6YJJ6-F1
#
_cell.length_a   1.000
_cell.length_b   1.000
_cell.length_c   1.000
_cell.angle_alpha   90.00
_cell.angle_beta   90.00
_cell.angle_gamma   90.00
#
_symmetry.space_group_name_H-M   'P 1'
#
loop_
_entity.id
_entity.type
_entity.pdbx_description
1 polymer ?
#
loop_
_entity_poly.entity_id
_entity_poly.type
_entity_poly.pdbx_seq_one_letter_code
_entity_poly.pdbx_strand_id
1 'polypeptide(L)'
;MSALLRDLQMLSDSGDVEFWYSGAHISEMAPVHYKYTSSAVQRSTCLSALCGRKALVSVDRLIAHEFLCLTQGRHETGAVLSYDGDWFPEIDEFLSKFVWKKVAQTTGDELRNLQVNRAARRQLKAKMFRGGKPSKELGALFKSNKDISAILDMYPMREDSALTLGAYFVGNASKADAKAAFLDSFRDPQWMMLWFSRHDKAMTPVFAWARAASVEMIEKLRQAVESIAVLRARLEQMSMVNKAAGSSRRSPLMDDSWWRTMEDGVVQRILTRSTELSGEGKAISPRDADDLLTGLASCARVYVSLARFSLGDSPRKLKESDWVDCLHAMYAPYVHIFRADTFMAPVIQRHVDKYGVTVVGKLKDLKAVILRRLSA
;
A
#
# COMPACT_ATOMS: atom_id res chain seq x y z
N MET A 1 16.81 19.38 12.82
CA MET A 1 15.55 19.48 12.07
C MET A 1 15.74 20.48 10.94
N SER A 2 15.43 20.12 9.68
CA SER A 2 15.67 21.01 8.53
C SER A 2 14.74 22.23 8.58
N ALA A 3 15.17 23.37 8.02
CA ALA A 3 14.33 24.58 7.96
C ALA A 3 12.99 24.33 7.24
N LEU A 4 13.02 23.51 6.19
CA LEU A 4 11.82 23.13 5.44
C LEU A 4 10.80 22.35 6.28
N LEU A 5 11.24 21.44 7.15
CA LEU A 5 10.33 20.71 8.03
C LEU A 5 9.65 21.65 9.03
N ARG A 6 10.38 22.61 9.60
CA ARG A 6 9.77 23.63 10.48
C ARG A 6 8.70 24.42 9.75
N ASP A 7 8.98 24.85 8.52
CA ASP A 7 8.02 25.61 7.72
C ASP A 7 6.76 24.81 7.40
N LEU A 8 6.91 23.53 7.03
CA LEU A 8 5.77 22.64 6.75
C LEU A 8 4.98 22.33 8.03
N GLN A 9 5.66 22.22 9.16
CA GLN A 9 5.00 21.99 10.44
C GLN A 9 4.21 23.20 10.90
N MET A 10 4.73 24.42 10.74
CA MET A 10 3.96 25.64 10.98
C MET A 10 2.70 25.72 10.12
N LEU A 11 2.76 25.26 8.86
CA LEU A 11 1.58 25.16 7.99
C LEU A 11 0.61 24.08 8.48
N SER A 12 1.09 22.93 8.97
CA SER A 12 0.23 21.90 9.57
C SER A 12 -0.47 22.42 10.83
N ASP A 13 0.28 23.09 11.71
CA ASP A 13 -0.19 23.63 12.99
C ASP A 13 -1.17 24.79 12.81
N SER A 14 -1.16 25.47 11.66
CA SER A 14 -2.11 26.55 11.34
C SER A 14 -3.56 26.06 11.20
N GLY A 15 -3.76 24.77 10.88
CA GLY A 15 -5.07 24.20 10.57
C GLY A 15 -5.57 24.45 9.14
N ASP A 16 -4.92 25.33 8.37
CA ASP A 16 -5.30 25.63 6.97
C ASP A 16 -4.91 24.50 6.00
N VAL A 17 -4.02 23.60 6.42
CA VAL A 17 -3.46 22.53 5.60
C VAL A 17 -3.41 21.23 6.37
N GLU A 18 -3.84 20.15 5.72
CA GLU A 18 -3.70 18.81 6.26
C GLU A 18 -2.70 18.00 5.45
N PHE A 19 -1.78 17.33 6.14
CA PHE A 19 -0.85 16.41 5.53
C PHE A 19 -1.34 14.98 5.75
N TRP A 20 -1.31 14.19 4.70
CA TRP A 20 -1.80 12.82 4.67
C TRP A 20 -0.71 11.89 4.15
N TYR A 21 -0.60 10.69 4.73
CA TYR A 21 0.31 9.65 4.26
C TYR A 21 -0.44 8.42 3.78
N SER A 22 0.22 7.53 3.05
CA SER A 22 -0.38 6.29 2.52
C SER A 22 0.48 5.09 2.88
N GLY A 23 -0.08 3.89 2.75
CA GLY A 23 0.68 2.65 2.91
C GLY A 23 1.86 2.51 1.92
N ALA A 24 1.78 3.15 0.76
CA ALA A 24 2.87 3.23 -0.21
C ALA A 24 4.10 3.95 0.40
N HIS A 25 3.89 5.11 1.02
CA HIS A 25 4.95 5.83 1.73
C HIS A 25 5.61 4.96 2.81
N ILE A 26 4.81 4.25 3.63
CA ILE A 26 5.34 3.37 4.68
C ILE A 26 6.20 2.25 4.08
N SER A 27 5.70 1.64 3.00
CA SER A 27 6.36 0.52 2.32
C SER A 27 7.68 0.92 1.68
N GLU A 28 7.76 2.12 1.11
CA GLU A 28 8.99 2.69 0.51
C GLU A 28 10.01 3.16 1.55
N MET A 29 9.54 3.69 2.68
CA MET A 29 10.43 4.17 3.73
C MET A 29 11.14 3.05 4.46
N ALA A 30 10.52 1.87 4.51
CA ALA A 30 11.03 0.74 5.24
C ALA A 30 12.43 0.33 4.78
N PRO A 31 13.37 0.16 5.72
CA PRO A 31 14.76 -0.11 5.36
C PRO A 31 14.88 -1.49 4.72
N VAL A 32 15.42 -1.53 3.50
CA VAL A 32 15.81 -2.80 2.84
C VAL A 32 17.07 -3.40 3.50
N HIS A 33 17.86 -2.58 4.18
CA HIS A 33 19.07 -2.98 4.89
C HIS A 33 19.27 -2.11 6.15
N TYR A 34 19.90 -2.68 7.17
CA TYR A 34 20.17 -2.02 8.45
C TYR A 34 20.90 -0.67 8.31
N LYS A 35 21.76 -0.52 7.29
CA LYS A 35 22.51 0.73 7.04
C LYS A 35 21.61 1.93 6.66
N TYR A 36 20.38 1.69 6.22
CA TYR A 36 19.44 2.74 5.81
C TYR A 36 18.40 3.07 6.90
N THR A 37 18.49 2.39 8.03
CA THR A 37 17.58 2.53 9.16
C THR A 37 17.51 3.95 9.71
N SER A 38 18.64 4.64 9.84
CA SER A 38 18.64 6.04 10.34
C SER A 38 17.84 6.97 9.42
N SER A 39 17.97 6.80 8.11
CA SER A 39 17.20 7.53 7.10
C SER A 39 15.71 7.17 7.14
N ALA A 40 15.38 5.88 7.31
CA ALA A 40 13.99 5.44 7.47
C ALA A 40 13.32 6.08 8.69
N VAL A 41 13.99 6.07 9.85
CA VAL A 41 13.50 6.69 11.09
C VAL A 41 13.35 8.20 10.96
N GLN A 42 14.27 8.89 10.31
CA GLN A 42 14.17 10.34 10.09
C GLN A 42 12.97 10.69 9.19
N ARG A 43 12.78 9.93 8.10
CA ARG A 43 11.64 10.14 7.19
C ARG A 43 10.30 9.86 7.87
N SER A 44 10.20 8.77 8.64
CA SER A 44 8.96 8.47 9.38
C SER A 44 8.71 9.44 10.53
N THR A 45 9.74 9.95 11.20
CA THR A 45 9.58 11.02 12.20
C THR A 45 9.02 12.28 11.56
N CYS A 46 9.52 12.68 10.39
CA CYS A 46 8.96 13.79 9.62
C CYS A 46 7.50 13.51 9.23
N LEU A 47 7.19 12.30 8.78
CA LEU A 47 5.83 11.92 8.40
C LEU A 47 4.86 11.99 9.58
N SER A 48 5.22 11.40 10.72
CA SER A 48 4.42 11.44 11.95
C SER A 48 4.25 12.88 12.47
N ALA A 49 5.28 13.72 12.37
CA ALA A 49 5.20 15.12 12.78
C ALA A 49 4.23 15.96 11.93
N LEU A 50 4.16 15.69 10.62
CA LEU A 50 3.29 16.43 9.70
C LEU A 50 1.86 15.88 9.70
N CYS A 51 1.72 14.56 9.62
CA CYS A 51 0.42 13.91 9.41
C CYS A 51 -0.26 13.49 10.71
N GLY A 52 0.49 13.25 11.79
CA GLY A 52 -0.04 12.58 12.98
C GLY A 52 -0.68 11.23 12.60
N ARG A 53 -1.98 11.08 12.87
CA ARG A 53 -2.79 9.89 12.50
C ARG A 53 -3.54 10.05 11.16
N LYS A 54 -3.39 11.16 10.46
CA LYS A 54 -4.07 11.40 9.18
C LYS A 54 -3.44 10.54 8.09
N ALA A 55 -4.15 9.50 7.68
CA ALA A 55 -3.72 8.56 6.67
C ALA A 55 -4.75 8.42 5.54
N LEU A 56 -4.29 8.10 4.36
CA LEU A 56 -5.11 7.62 3.26
C LEU A 56 -5.43 6.15 3.53
N VAL A 57 -6.68 5.74 3.29
CA VAL A 57 -7.13 4.36 3.49
C VAL A 57 -6.30 3.38 2.66
N SER A 58 -6.29 2.11 3.03
CA SER A 58 -5.59 1.09 2.25
C SER A 58 -6.12 0.96 0.81
N VAL A 59 -5.27 0.51 -0.10
CA VAL A 59 -5.60 0.40 -1.54
C VAL A 59 -6.82 -0.49 -1.77
N ASP A 60 -6.94 -1.60 -1.04
CA ASP A 60 -8.10 -2.49 -1.11
C ASP A 60 -9.41 -1.80 -0.71
N ARG A 61 -9.37 -0.93 0.31
CA ARG A 61 -10.54 -0.16 0.75
C ARG A 61 -10.89 0.93 -0.26
N LEU A 62 -9.90 1.62 -0.80
CA LEU A 62 -10.12 2.61 -1.86
C LEU A 62 -10.78 1.94 -3.07
N ILE A 63 -10.23 0.80 -3.52
CA ILE A 63 -10.79 0.02 -4.62
C ILE A 63 -12.23 -0.39 -4.30
N ALA A 64 -12.49 -0.98 -3.14
CA ALA A 64 -13.83 -1.39 -2.73
C ALA A 64 -14.83 -0.22 -2.70
N HIS A 65 -14.39 0.96 -2.26
CA HIS A 65 -15.18 2.18 -2.26
C HIS A 65 -15.50 2.67 -3.67
N GLU A 66 -14.53 2.69 -4.58
CA GLU A 66 -14.76 3.05 -5.98
C GLU A 66 -15.73 2.08 -6.67
N PHE A 67 -15.63 0.79 -6.38
CA PHE A 67 -16.62 -0.19 -6.84
C PHE A 67 -18.02 0.07 -6.30
N LEU A 68 -18.13 0.50 -5.04
CA LEU A 68 -19.41 0.93 -4.48
C LEU A 68 -19.94 2.17 -5.20
N CYS A 69 -19.08 3.16 -5.49
CA CYS A 69 -19.45 4.35 -6.27
C CYS A 69 -19.95 3.97 -7.67
N LEU A 70 -19.30 3.00 -8.31
CA LEU A 70 -19.66 2.46 -9.61
C LEU A 70 -21.07 1.86 -9.62
N THR A 71 -21.36 0.95 -8.69
CA THR A 71 -22.66 0.27 -8.56
C THR A 71 -23.78 1.25 -8.20
N GLN A 72 -23.49 2.24 -7.36
CA GLN A 72 -24.46 3.27 -6.97
C GLN A 72 -24.61 4.39 -8.01
N GLY A 73 -23.68 4.49 -8.96
CA GLY A 73 -23.61 5.58 -9.94
C GLY A 73 -23.40 6.95 -9.29
N ARG A 74 -22.68 7.01 -8.16
CA ARG A 74 -22.42 8.24 -7.40
C ARG A 74 -20.98 8.29 -6.96
N HIS A 75 -20.35 9.44 -7.15
CA HIS A 75 -18.99 9.68 -6.67
C HIS A 75 -19.01 10.20 -5.23
N GLU A 76 -18.19 9.61 -4.37
CA GLU A 76 -18.02 10.03 -2.97
C GLU A 76 -16.53 10.16 -2.64
N THR A 77 -16.09 11.34 -2.17
CA THR A 77 -14.69 11.62 -1.86
C THR A 77 -14.29 11.30 -0.41
N GLY A 78 -15.26 11.27 0.51
CA GLY A 78 -15.00 11.21 1.95
C GLY A 78 -14.38 9.90 2.45
N ALA A 79 -14.57 8.79 1.74
CA ALA A 79 -14.13 7.47 2.18
C ALA A 79 -12.64 7.17 1.96
N VAL A 80 -11.88 8.11 1.37
CA VAL A 80 -10.45 7.92 1.06
C VAL A 80 -9.53 8.31 2.23
N LEU A 81 -10.08 9.03 3.22
CA LEU A 81 -9.35 9.58 4.36
C LEU A 81 -9.61 8.77 5.64
N SER A 82 -8.58 8.55 6.44
CA SER A 82 -8.62 7.93 7.76
C SER A 82 -7.92 8.82 8.79
N TYR A 83 -8.69 9.34 9.75
CA TYR A 83 -8.15 10.13 10.86
C TYR A 83 -7.53 9.27 11.97
N ASP A 84 -7.75 7.95 11.92
CA ASP A 84 -7.26 6.99 12.90
C ASP A 84 -5.92 6.33 12.50
N GLY A 85 -5.42 6.59 11.29
CA GLY A 85 -4.18 6.01 10.79
C GLY A 85 -4.37 4.64 10.15
N ASP A 86 -5.56 4.32 9.65
CA ASP A 86 -5.87 3.00 9.07
C ASP A 86 -5.46 2.92 7.58
N TRP A 87 -4.15 2.95 7.34
CA TRP A 87 -3.54 2.84 5.99
C TRP A 87 -3.35 1.39 5.51
N PHE A 88 -3.59 0.40 6.38
CA PHE A 88 -3.34 -1.02 6.13
C PHE A 88 -4.63 -1.77 5.78
N PRO A 89 -4.56 -2.86 4.99
CA PRO A 89 -5.73 -3.68 4.66
C PRO A 89 -6.41 -4.26 5.90
N GLU A 90 -7.63 -4.76 5.76
CA GLU A 90 -8.33 -5.41 6.88
C GLU A 90 -7.56 -6.63 7.42
N ILE A 91 -7.20 -6.57 8.71
CA ILE A 91 -6.35 -7.57 9.36
C ILE A 91 -7.12 -8.66 10.13
N ASP A 92 -8.45 -8.71 10.05
CA ASP A 92 -9.23 -9.68 10.84
C ASP A 92 -8.84 -11.13 10.51
N GLU A 93 -8.54 -11.39 9.24
CA GLU A 93 -8.03 -12.68 8.80
C GLU A 93 -6.55 -12.90 9.18
N PHE A 94 -5.74 -11.84 9.22
CA PHE A 94 -4.33 -11.89 9.61
C PHE A 94 -4.16 -12.25 11.09
N LEU A 95 -4.88 -11.55 11.99
CA LEU A 95 -4.89 -11.84 13.42
C LEU A 95 -5.34 -13.28 13.67
N SER A 96 -6.33 -13.75 12.90
CA SER A 96 -6.88 -15.09 13.08
C SER A 96 -6.02 -16.22 12.53
N LYS A 97 -5.34 -16.04 11.40
CA LYS A 97 -4.58 -17.14 10.77
C LYS A 97 -3.12 -17.19 11.21
N PHE A 98 -2.47 -16.05 11.39
CA PHE A 98 -1.01 -16.01 11.56
C PHE A 98 -0.59 -15.88 13.02
N VAL A 99 -1.23 -14.98 13.78
CA VAL A 99 -0.92 -14.80 15.20
C VAL A 99 -1.25 -16.07 15.99
N TRP A 100 -2.47 -16.60 15.85
CA TRP A 100 -2.89 -17.81 16.59
C TRP A 100 -2.08 -19.05 16.21
N LYS A 101 -1.77 -19.24 14.92
CA LYS A 101 -1.04 -20.42 14.46
C LYS A 101 0.40 -20.41 14.94
N LYS A 102 1.08 -19.26 14.93
CA LYS A 102 2.45 -19.17 15.44
C LYS A 102 2.51 -19.27 16.95
N VAL A 103 1.63 -18.59 17.70
CA VAL A 103 1.57 -18.75 19.16
C VAL A 103 1.36 -20.22 19.53
N ALA A 104 0.45 -20.92 18.83
CA ALA A 104 0.24 -22.36 19.04
C ALA A 104 1.42 -23.25 18.62
N GLN A 105 2.25 -22.82 17.68
CA GLN A 105 3.49 -23.50 17.30
C GLN A 105 4.58 -23.29 18.34
N THR A 106 4.84 -22.05 18.76
CA THR A 106 5.84 -21.71 19.78
C THR A 106 5.54 -22.40 21.10
N THR A 107 4.29 -22.32 21.59
CA THR A 107 3.86 -23.10 22.76
C THR A 107 4.02 -24.60 22.51
N GLY A 108 3.70 -25.07 21.29
CA GLY A 108 3.89 -26.47 20.91
C GLY A 108 5.35 -26.94 20.95
N ASP A 109 6.30 -26.07 20.61
CA ASP A 109 7.73 -26.35 20.57
C ASP A 109 8.37 -26.22 21.96
N GLU A 110 7.94 -25.26 22.79
CA GLU A 110 8.27 -25.22 24.22
C GLU A 110 7.77 -26.49 24.95
N LEU A 111 6.56 -26.95 24.64
CA LEU A 111 6.04 -28.22 25.14
C LEU A 111 6.81 -29.43 24.61
N ARG A 112 7.49 -29.34 23.47
CA ARG A 112 8.39 -30.41 22.99
C ARG A 112 9.70 -30.45 23.75
N ASN A 113 10.16 -29.30 24.23
CA ASN A 113 11.37 -29.18 25.04
C ASN A 113 11.16 -29.66 26.48
N LEU A 114 9.91 -29.65 26.97
CA LEU A 114 9.55 -30.41 28.15
C LEU A 114 9.71 -31.91 27.85
N GLN A 115 10.47 -32.64 28.66
CA GLN A 115 10.70 -34.09 28.54
C GLN A 115 9.44 -34.91 28.89
N VAL A 116 8.30 -34.60 28.28
CA VAL A 116 7.02 -35.32 28.45
C VAL A 116 6.79 -36.28 27.30
N ASN A 117 6.12 -37.41 27.57
CA ASN A 117 5.79 -38.38 26.52
C ASN A 117 4.84 -37.77 25.45
N ARG A 118 4.77 -38.40 24.27
CA ARG A 118 3.99 -37.92 23.12
C ARG A 118 2.47 -37.81 23.40
N ALA A 119 1.92 -38.72 24.21
CA ALA A 119 0.50 -38.73 24.56
C ALA A 119 0.15 -37.58 25.53
N ALA A 120 0.98 -37.36 26.55
CA ALA A 120 0.90 -36.24 27.46
C ALA A 120 1.01 -34.90 26.71
N ARG A 121 1.92 -34.79 25.73
CA ARG A 121 2.02 -33.61 24.85
C ARG A 121 0.76 -33.36 24.03
N ARG A 122 0.14 -34.40 23.48
CA ARG A 122 -1.13 -34.27 22.74
C ARG A 122 -2.28 -33.85 23.65
N GLN A 123 -2.38 -34.43 24.85
CA GLN A 123 -3.37 -34.03 25.85
C GLN A 123 -3.15 -32.60 26.32
N LEU A 124 -1.91 -32.19 26.61
CA LEU A 124 -1.62 -30.80 26.99
C LEU A 124 -1.98 -29.83 25.87
N LYS A 125 -1.61 -30.14 24.62
CA LYS A 125 -1.96 -29.31 23.46
C LYS A 125 -3.47 -29.20 23.27
N ALA A 126 -4.22 -30.31 23.41
CA ALA A 126 -5.68 -30.32 23.33
C ALA A 126 -6.34 -29.59 24.51
N LYS A 127 -5.69 -29.60 25.69
CA LYS A 127 -6.14 -28.87 26.87
C LYS A 127 -5.84 -27.38 26.76
N MET A 128 -4.75 -27.00 26.10
CA MET A 128 -4.32 -25.61 25.88
C MET A 128 -4.98 -24.95 24.66
N PHE A 129 -5.41 -25.74 23.68
CA PHE A 129 -6.08 -25.24 22.48
C PHE A 129 -7.36 -26.04 22.21
N ARG A 130 -8.52 -25.39 22.30
CA ARG A 130 -9.82 -25.95 21.91
C ARG A 130 -10.28 -25.33 20.60
N GLY A 131 -10.41 -26.14 19.54
CA GLY A 131 -10.87 -25.66 18.23
C GLY A 131 -9.95 -24.63 17.57
N GLY A 132 -8.64 -24.70 17.81
CA GLY A 132 -7.66 -23.74 17.29
C GLY A 132 -7.58 -22.41 18.07
N LYS A 133 -8.35 -22.26 19.16
CA LYS A 133 -8.31 -21.11 20.05
C LYS A 133 -7.65 -21.46 21.40
N PRO A 134 -6.97 -20.52 22.07
CA PRO A 134 -6.46 -20.69 23.43
C PRO A 134 -7.55 -21.12 24.42
N SER A 135 -7.22 -22.04 25.33
CA SER A 135 -8.07 -22.37 26.48
C SER A 135 -7.79 -21.45 27.68
N LYS A 136 -8.68 -21.49 28.69
CA LYS A 136 -8.48 -20.78 29.96
C LYS A 136 -7.20 -21.22 30.68
N GLU A 137 -6.79 -22.48 30.53
CA GLU A 137 -5.55 -22.99 31.12
C GLU A 137 -4.29 -22.42 30.45
N LEU A 138 -4.30 -22.21 29.12
CA LEU A 138 -3.20 -21.50 28.44
C LEU A 138 -3.14 -20.03 28.91
N GLY A 139 -4.31 -19.40 29.10
CA GLY A 139 -4.41 -18.06 29.68
C GLY A 139 -3.79 -17.95 31.09
N ALA A 140 -3.93 -18.98 31.93
CA ALA A 140 -3.30 -18.99 33.26
C ALA A 140 -1.76 -19.05 33.20
N LEU A 141 -1.18 -19.71 32.20
CA LEU A 141 0.28 -19.75 31.99
C LEU A 141 0.86 -18.40 31.54
N PHE A 142 0.13 -17.67 30.68
CA PHE A 142 0.47 -16.28 30.34
C PHE A 142 0.31 -15.32 31.53
N LYS A 143 -0.58 -15.61 32.50
CA LYS A 143 -0.63 -14.85 33.77
C LYS A 143 0.61 -15.06 34.63
N SER A 144 1.22 -16.24 34.61
CA SER A 144 2.41 -16.57 35.42
C SER A 144 3.74 -16.20 34.76
N ASN A 145 3.82 -16.24 33.42
CA ASN A 145 4.98 -15.79 32.66
C ASN A 145 4.63 -14.49 31.92
N LYS A 146 5.04 -13.34 32.47
CA LYS A 146 4.95 -12.02 31.81
C LYS A 146 5.92 -11.88 30.63
N ASP A 147 6.40 -12.97 30.07
CA ASP A 147 7.39 -12.92 29.01
C ASP A 147 6.71 -12.60 27.67
N ILE A 148 6.48 -11.31 27.44
CA ILE A 148 5.94 -10.74 26.20
C ILE A 148 7.03 -10.55 25.13
N SER A 149 8.29 -10.89 25.43
CA SER A 149 9.43 -10.71 24.52
C SER A 149 9.19 -11.39 23.17
N ALA A 150 8.70 -12.63 23.17
CA ALA A 150 8.39 -13.36 21.94
C ALA A 150 7.32 -12.68 21.06
N ILE A 151 6.37 -11.96 21.66
CA ILE A 151 5.37 -11.19 20.90
C ILE A 151 6.02 -9.92 20.33
N LEU A 152 6.78 -9.20 21.15
CA LEU A 152 7.47 -7.96 20.78
C LEU A 152 8.55 -8.18 19.71
N ASP A 153 9.20 -9.35 19.71
CA ASP A 153 10.19 -9.75 18.71
C ASP A 153 9.55 -10.11 17.36
N MET A 154 8.27 -10.48 17.37
CA MET A 154 7.56 -10.96 16.18
C MET A 154 6.72 -9.89 15.49
N TYR A 155 6.17 -8.94 16.25
CA TYR A 155 5.24 -7.94 15.75
C TYR A 155 5.67 -6.54 16.15
N PRO A 156 5.44 -5.53 15.27
CA PRO A 156 5.75 -4.14 15.55
C PRO A 156 4.78 -3.55 16.56
N MET A 157 4.85 -4.00 17.80
CA MET A 157 3.93 -3.68 18.89
C MET A 157 4.67 -3.01 20.04
N ARG A 158 4.00 -2.05 20.68
CA ARG A 158 4.44 -1.46 21.95
C ARG A 158 4.17 -2.43 23.11
N GLU A 159 4.84 -2.21 24.23
CA GLU A 159 4.76 -3.07 25.41
C GLU A 159 3.35 -3.11 26.00
N ASP A 160 2.72 -1.96 26.17
CA ASP A 160 1.33 -1.81 26.60
C ASP A 160 0.35 -2.52 25.67
N SER A 161 0.57 -2.42 24.36
CA SER A 161 -0.23 -3.10 23.34
C SER A 161 -0.07 -4.62 23.41
N ALA A 162 1.16 -5.09 23.66
CA ALA A 162 1.44 -6.51 23.89
C ALA A 162 0.81 -7.03 25.18
N LEU A 163 0.78 -6.21 26.24
CA LEU A 163 0.08 -6.54 27.48
C LEU A 163 -1.43 -6.64 27.29
N THR A 164 -2.06 -5.74 26.52
CA THR A 164 -3.50 -5.85 26.18
C THR A 164 -3.79 -7.09 25.34
N LEU A 165 -2.93 -7.40 24.37
CA LEU A 165 -3.04 -8.65 23.61
C LEU A 165 -2.89 -9.86 24.55
N GLY A 166 -1.92 -9.81 25.46
CA GLY A 166 -1.75 -10.69 26.62
C GLY A 166 -3.05 -10.89 27.41
N ALA A 167 -3.67 -9.79 27.84
CA ALA A 167 -4.90 -9.78 28.61
C ALA A 167 -6.06 -10.43 27.87
N TYR A 168 -6.15 -10.25 26.55
CA TYR A 168 -7.13 -10.94 25.72
C TYR A 168 -6.90 -12.46 25.69
N PHE A 169 -5.64 -12.93 25.60
CA PHE A 169 -5.33 -14.36 25.68
C PHE A 169 -5.78 -15.02 26.99
N VAL A 170 -5.76 -14.26 28.10
CA VAL A 170 -6.15 -14.77 29.42
C VAL A 170 -7.64 -14.53 29.75
N GLY A 171 -8.41 -14.00 28.79
CA GLY A 171 -9.84 -13.73 28.91
C GLY A 171 -10.18 -12.46 29.71
N ASN A 172 -9.22 -11.57 29.92
CA ASN A 172 -9.35 -10.33 30.69
C ASN A 172 -9.58 -9.08 29.81
N ALA A 173 -9.46 -9.18 28.49
CA ALA A 173 -9.76 -8.10 27.55
C ALA A 173 -10.68 -8.62 26.44
N SER A 174 -11.37 -7.72 25.73
CA SER A 174 -12.22 -8.09 24.60
C SER A 174 -11.42 -8.27 23.31
N LYS A 175 -12.03 -8.90 22.30
CA LYS A 175 -11.45 -8.97 20.95
C LYS A 175 -11.22 -7.58 20.34
N ALA A 176 -12.13 -6.64 20.62
CA ALA A 176 -12.03 -5.27 20.15
C ALA A 176 -10.81 -4.56 20.76
N ASP A 177 -10.58 -4.74 22.07
CA ASP A 177 -9.42 -4.15 22.77
C ASP A 177 -8.11 -4.71 22.22
N ALA A 178 -8.04 -6.03 22.01
CA ALA A 178 -6.86 -6.67 21.41
C ALA A 178 -6.58 -6.18 19.99
N LYS A 179 -7.63 -6.04 19.15
CA LYS A 179 -7.49 -5.52 17.79
C LYS A 179 -7.03 -4.06 17.82
N ALA A 180 -7.64 -3.23 18.66
CA ALA A 180 -7.27 -1.82 18.79
C ALA A 180 -5.83 -1.66 19.26
N ALA A 181 -5.40 -2.40 20.30
CA ALA A 181 -4.05 -2.41 20.80
C ALA A 181 -3.03 -2.87 19.73
N PHE A 182 -3.34 -3.94 19.01
CA PHE A 182 -2.49 -4.43 17.93
C PHE A 182 -2.32 -3.36 16.85
N LEU A 183 -3.41 -2.69 16.46
CA LEU A 183 -3.40 -1.69 15.40
C LEU A 183 -2.78 -0.35 15.79
N ASP A 184 -2.83 0.03 17.06
CA ASP A 184 -2.29 1.31 17.53
C ASP A 184 -0.81 1.49 17.15
N SER A 185 -0.03 0.41 17.24
CA SER A 185 1.38 0.44 16.88
C SER A 185 1.62 0.51 15.36
N PHE A 186 0.66 0.06 14.53
CA PHE A 186 0.72 0.20 13.06
C PHE A 186 0.31 1.59 12.58
N ARG A 187 -0.51 2.29 13.37
CA ARG A 187 -0.96 3.66 13.09
C ARG A 187 0.14 4.69 13.32
N ASP A 188 1.28 4.29 13.87
CA ASP A 188 2.45 5.15 14.09
C ASP A 188 3.61 4.76 13.16
N PRO A 189 3.81 5.48 12.04
CA PRO A 189 4.93 5.27 11.13
C PRO A 189 6.31 5.31 11.79
N GLN A 190 6.48 6.18 12.80
CA GLN A 190 7.75 6.34 13.49
C GLN A 190 8.07 5.08 14.29
N TRP A 191 7.09 4.59 15.06
CA TRP A 191 7.22 3.35 15.81
C TRP A 191 7.55 2.17 14.90
N MET A 192 6.84 2.04 13.78
CA MET A 192 7.11 0.96 12.83
C MET A 192 8.56 0.96 12.34
N MET A 193 9.09 2.11 11.91
CA MET A 193 10.47 2.20 11.44
C MET A 193 11.50 1.96 12.56
N LEU A 194 11.21 2.42 13.78
CA LEU A 194 12.02 2.11 14.96
C LEU A 194 11.97 0.62 15.29
N TRP A 195 10.84 -0.03 15.14
CA TRP A 195 10.74 -1.46 15.36
C TRP A 195 11.54 -2.22 14.30
N PHE A 196 11.41 -1.88 13.01
CA PHE A 196 12.20 -2.47 11.93
C PHE A 196 13.72 -2.25 12.11
N SER A 197 14.11 -1.12 12.70
CA SER A 197 15.52 -0.84 13.00
C SER A 197 16.19 -1.88 13.90
N ARG A 198 15.39 -2.51 14.78
CA ARG A 198 15.85 -3.44 15.82
C ARG A 198 15.70 -4.91 15.44
N HIS A 199 14.97 -5.20 14.34
CA HIS A 199 14.56 -6.55 13.94
C HIS A 199 14.93 -6.84 12.48
N ASP A 200 16.16 -6.53 12.09
CA ASP A 200 16.68 -6.56 10.72
C ASP A 200 16.58 -7.93 10.00
N LYS A 201 16.66 -9.03 10.75
CA LYS A 201 16.56 -10.41 10.25
C LYS A 201 15.13 -10.91 10.07
N ALA A 202 14.15 -10.20 10.63
CA ALA A 202 12.76 -10.56 10.49
C ALA A 202 12.14 -9.76 9.33
N MET A 203 12.17 -10.32 8.11
CA MET A 203 11.08 -10.07 7.17
C MET A 203 9.82 -10.64 7.84
N THR A 204 9.21 -9.83 8.70
CA THR A 204 8.09 -10.28 9.52
C THR A 204 6.94 -10.72 8.62
N PRO A 205 6.05 -11.61 9.11
CA PRO A 205 4.80 -11.92 8.41
C PRO A 205 4.03 -10.68 7.97
N VAL A 206 4.19 -9.57 8.71
CA VAL A 206 3.64 -8.25 8.38
C VAL A 206 4.25 -7.67 7.11
N PHE A 207 5.57 -7.75 6.94
CA PHE A 207 6.25 -7.27 5.73
C PHE A 207 5.91 -8.13 4.52
N ALA A 208 5.91 -9.45 4.71
CA ALA A 208 5.48 -10.39 3.68
C ALA A 208 4.02 -10.13 3.31
N TRP A 209 3.15 -9.86 4.26
CA TRP A 209 1.74 -9.55 4.03
C TRP A 209 1.54 -8.23 3.29
N ALA A 210 2.18 -7.14 3.73
CA ALA A 210 2.09 -5.83 3.07
C ALA A 210 2.67 -5.86 1.64
N ARG A 211 3.72 -6.65 1.39
CA ARG A 211 4.35 -6.77 0.06
C ARG A 211 3.73 -7.87 -0.81
N ALA A 212 3.11 -8.91 -0.26
CA ALA A 212 2.65 -10.08 -1.04
C ALA A 212 1.67 -9.69 -2.15
N ALA A 213 0.69 -8.84 -1.85
CA ALA A 213 -0.24 -8.34 -2.85
C ALA A 213 0.45 -7.52 -3.94
N SER A 214 1.55 -6.84 -3.62
CA SER A 214 2.35 -6.07 -4.59
C SER A 214 3.20 -6.97 -5.48
N VAL A 215 3.76 -8.07 -4.97
CA VAL A 215 4.67 -8.97 -5.73
C VAL A 215 3.97 -9.61 -6.93
N GLU A 216 2.76 -10.14 -6.74
CA GLU A 216 2.02 -10.77 -7.84
C GLU A 216 1.65 -9.76 -8.94
N MET A 217 1.23 -8.56 -8.55
CA MET A 217 0.92 -7.48 -9.49
C MET A 217 2.16 -6.98 -10.23
N ILE A 218 3.31 -6.86 -9.56
CA ILE A 218 4.60 -6.48 -10.18
C ILE A 218 5.00 -7.49 -11.25
N GLU A 219 4.85 -8.79 -10.98
CA GLU A 219 5.19 -9.83 -11.94
C GLU A 219 4.30 -9.76 -13.19
N LYS A 220 2.98 -9.54 -13.01
CA LYS A 220 2.06 -9.30 -14.12
C LYS A 220 2.41 -8.03 -14.92
N LEU A 221 2.84 -6.98 -14.25
CA LEU A 221 3.33 -5.75 -14.89
C LEU A 221 4.56 -6.01 -15.76
N ARG A 222 5.54 -6.73 -15.23
CA ARG A 222 6.76 -7.08 -15.96
C ARG A 222 6.41 -7.89 -17.22
N GLN A 223 5.53 -8.88 -17.10
CA GLN A 223 5.05 -9.68 -18.22
C GLN A 223 4.33 -8.83 -19.28
N ALA A 224 3.50 -7.87 -18.89
CA ALA A 224 2.84 -6.96 -19.82
C ALA A 224 3.84 -6.07 -20.56
N VAL A 225 4.83 -5.51 -19.87
CA VAL A 225 5.86 -4.66 -20.49
C VAL A 225 6.74 -5.45 -21.44
N GLU A 226 7.16 -6.66 -21.05
CA GLU A 226 7.88 -7.57 -21.93
C GLU A 226 7.04 -7.92 -23.17
N SER A 227 5.74 -8.16 -23.01
CA SER A 227 4.81 -8.42 -24.12
C SER A 227 4.70 -7.23 -25.08
N ILE A 228 4.62 -6.00 -24.56
CA ILE A 228 4.56 -4.80 -25.39
C ILE A 228 5.92 -4.54 -26.06
N ALA A 229 7.04 -4.84 -25.39
CA ALA A 229 8.38 -4.76 -25.99
C ALA A 229 8.55 -5.73 -27.17
N VAL A 230 8.07 -6.97 -27.02
CA VAL A 230 8.04 -7.96 -28.12
C VAL A 230 7.17 -7.45 -29.28
N LEU A 231 6.00 -6.90 -28.97
CA LEU A 231 5.12 -6.31 -29.99
C LEU A 231 5.80 -5.16 -30.73
N ARG A 232 6.48 -4.25 -30.00
CA ARG A 232 7.26 -3.16 -30.60
C ARG A 232 8.35 -3.68 -31.52
N ALA A 233 9.16 -4.65 -31.07
CA ALA A 233 10.23 -5.22 -31.88
C ALA A 233 9.69 -5.84 -33.19
N ARG A 234 8.55 -6.55 -33.12
CA ARG A 234 7.86 -7.08 -34.31
C ARG A 234 7.38 -5.97 -35.24
N LEU A 235 6.79 -4.92 -34.69
CA LEU A 235 6.30 -3.77 -35.47
C LEU A 235 7.45 -2.97 -36.12
N GLU A 236 8.59 -2.85 -35.45
CA GLU A 236 9.80 -2.24 -36.00
C GLU A 236 10.39 -3.08 -37.15
N GLN A 237 10.46 -4.41 -36.99
CA GLN A 237 10.85 -5.31 -38.07
C GLN A 237 9.93 -5.17 -39.29
N MET A 238 8.61 -5.15 -39.08
CA MET A 238 7.64 -4.91 -40.16
C MET A 238 7.82 -3.53 -40.80
N SER A 239 8.11 -2.49 -40.00
CA SER A 239 8.38 -1.15 -40.52
C SER A 239 9.66 -1.09 -41.35
N MET A 240 10.71 -1.84 -41.01
CA MET A 240 11.94 -1.94 -41.81
C MET A 240 11.67 -2.62 -43.17
N VAL A 241 10.89 -3.69 -43.18
CA VAL A 241 10.44 -4.36 -44.41
C VAL A 241 9.63 -3.39 -45.29
N ASN A 242 8.72 -2.63 -44.70
CA ASN A 242 7.89 -1.66 -45.42
C ASN A 242 8.69 -0.45 -45.94
N LYS A 243 9.75 -0.02 -45.24
CA LYS A 243 10.68 1.00 -45.73
C LYS A 243 11.53 0.49 -46.89
N ALA A 244 12.00 -0.75 -46.82
CA ALA A 244 12.73 -1.39 -47.92
C ALA A 244 11.86 -1.55 -49.17
N ALA A 245 10.53 -1.68 -49.00
CA ALA A 245 9.55 -1.70 -50.08
C ALA A 245 9.13 -0.30 -50.61
N GLY A 246 9.84 0.78 -50.23
CA GLY A 246 9.62 2.13 -50.76
C GLY A 246 8.50 2.93 -50.09
N SER A 247 7.88 2.43 -49.01
CA SER A 247 6.91 3.23 -48.25
C SER A 247 7.64 4.13 -47.23
N SER A 248 7.50 5.45 -47.37
CA SER A 248 8.15 6.44 -46.51
C SER A 248 7.43 6.72 -45.18
N ARG A 249 6.36 5.98 -44.86
CA ARG A 249 5.65 6.16 -43.59
C ARG A 249 6.55 5.72 -42.43
N ARG A 250 7.05 6.69 -41.64
CA ARG A 250 7.36 6.45 -40.23
C ARG A 250 6.17 5.71 -39.64
N SER A 251 6.39 4.54 -39.02
CA SER A 251 5.31 3.73 -38.47
C SER A 251 4.38 4.60 -37.61
N PRO A 252 3.16 4.93 -38.06
CA PRO A 252 2.22 5.78 -37.33
C PRO A 252 1.64 5.06 -36.10
N LEU A 253 2.10 3.84 -35.81
CA LEU A 253 1.36 2.84 -35.07
C LEU A 253 1.39 3.03 -33.55
N MET A 254 2.19 3.95 -33.01
CA MET A 254 2.28 4.24 -31.57
C MET A 254 2.37 5.75 -31.29
N ASP A 255 1.59 6.55 -32.00
CA ASP A 255 1.44 7.97 -31.72
C ASP A 255 0.65 8.23 -30.41
N ASP A 256 0.43 9.50 -30.07
CA ASP A 256 -0.33 9.87 -28.87
C ASP A 256 -1.74 9.28 -28.85
N SER A 257 -2.37 9.11 -30.02
CA SER A 257 -3.73 8.56 -30.11
C SER A 257 -3.76 7.06 -29.79
N TRP A 258 -2.74 6.32 -30.22
CA TRP A 258 -2.59 4.90 -29.90
C TRP A 258 -2.39 4.69 -28.39
N TRP A 259 -1.53 5.49 -27.76
CA TRP A 259 -1.30 5.39 -26.31
C TRP A 259 -2.56 5.74 -25.50
N ARG A 260 -3.31 6.75 -25.92
CA ARG A 260 -4.62 7.06 -25.31
C ARG A 260 -5.61 5.90 -25.47
N THR A 261 -5.64 5.27 -26.65
CA THR A 261 -6.48 4.08 -26.89
C THR A 261 -6.07 2.92 -25.99
N MET A 262 -4.77 2.73 -25.75
CA MET A 262 -4.27 1.72 -24.81
C MET A 262 -4.64 2.04 -23.36
N GLU A 263 -4.52 3.29 -22.95
CA GLU A 263 -4.96 3.79 -21.65
C GLU A 263 -6.46 3.51 -21.43
N ASP A 264 -7.32 3.95 -22.35
CA ASP A 264 -8.76 3.70 -22.32
C ASP A 264 -9.09 2.21 -22.38
N GLY A 265 -8.33 1.42 -23.15
CA GLY A 265 -8.52 -0.02 -23.25
C GLY A 265 -8.19 -0.77 -21.96
N VAL A 266 -7.20 -0.33 -21.18
CA VAL A 266 -6.94 -0.89 -19.84
C VAL A 266 -8.07 -0.54 -18.88
N VAL A 267 -8.50 0.73 -18.86
CA VAL A 267 -9.62 1.19 -18.03
C VAL A 267 -10.91 0.44 -18.37
N GLN A 268 -11.20 0.25 -19.66
CA GLN A 268 -12.37 -0.50 -20.12
C GLN A 268 -12.32 -1.96 -19.67
N ARG A 269 -11.15 -2.62 -19.70
CA ARG A 269 -11.02 -4.00 -19.21
C ARG A 269 -11.26 -4.10 -17.71
N ILE A 270 -10.77 -3.12 -16.94
CA ILE A 270 -11.06 -3.01 -15.52
C ILE A 270 -12.58 -2.88 -15.33
N LEU A 271 -13.23 -1.94 -16.02
CA LEU A 271 -14.68 -1.74 -15.97
C LEU A 271 -15.46 -3.01 -16.33
N THR A 272 -15.16 -3.66 -17.44
CA THR A 272 -15.84 -4.88 -17.86
C THR A 272 -15.71 -5.98 -16.81
N ARG A 273 -14.50 -6.18 -16.26
CA ARG A 273 -14.30 -7.17 -15.19
C ARG A 273 -15.04 -6.79 -13.91
N SER A 274 -15.12 -5.49 -13.64
CA SER A 274 -15.81 -4.91 -12.50
C SER A 274 -17.31 -5.17 -12.53
N THR A 275 -17.94 -4.92 -13.68
CA THR A 275 -19.37 -5.15 -13.91
C THR A 275 -19.70 -6.64 -13.90
N GLU A 276 -18.85 -7.48 -14.49
CA GLU A 276 -18.97 -8.95 -14.44
C GLU A 276 -19.02 -9.46 -12.99
N LEU A 277 -18.12 -8.98 -12.13
CA LEU A 277 -18.06 -9.39 -10.72
C LEU A 277 -19.24 -8.87 -9.90
N SER A 278 -19.75 -7.68 -10.24
CA SER A 278 -20.88 -7.06 -9.54
C SER A 278 -22.24 -7.66 -9.96
N GLY A 279 -22.28 -8.41 -11.06
CA GLY A 279 -23.53 -8.95 -11.64
C GLY A 279 -24.42 -7.89 -12.29
N GLU A 280 -23.95 -6.65 -12.37
CA GLU A 280 -24.67 -5.53 -12.99
C GLU A 280 -24.30 -5.44 -14.47
N GLY A 281 -25.24 -5.79 -15.35
CA GLY A 281 -25.06 -5.79 -16.81
C GLY A 281 -25.05 -4.40 -17.46
N LYS A 282 -24.77 -3.33 -16.71
CA LYS A 282 -24.78 -1.97 -17.26
C LYS A 282 -23.52 -1.75 -18.09
N ALA A 283 -23.70 -1.29 -19.33
CA ALA A 283 -22.57 -0.84 -20.14
C ALA A 283 -22.01 0.44 -19.53
N ILE A 284 -20.80 0.36 -18.98
CA ILE A 284 -20.08 1.49 -18.40
C ILE A 284 -19.02 1.96 -19.40
N SER A 285 -19.02 3.26 -19.70
CA SER A 285 -18.07 3.88 -20.61
C SER A 285 -16.74 4.22 -19.89
N PRO A 286 -15.61 4.37 -20.62
CA PRO A 286 -14.36 4.81 -20.01
C PRO A 286 -14.43 6.17 -19.32
N ARG A 287 -15.38 7.04 -19.72
CA ARG A 287 -15.61 8.33 -19.06
C ARG A 287 -16.25 8.16 -17.70
N ASP A 288 -17.16 7.21 -17.56
CA ASP A 288 -17.77 6.90 -16.27
C ASP A 288 -16.72 6.37 -15.28
N ALA A 289 -15.67 5.68 -15.75
CA ALA A 289 -14.54 5.29 -14.91
C ALA A 289 -13.72 6.48 -14.40
N ASP A 290 -13.59 7.56 -15.17
CA ASP A 290 -12.89 8.75 -14.71
C ASP A 290 -13.64 9.46 -13.55
N ASP A 291 -14.95 9.28 -13.46
CA ASP A 291 -15.80 9.90 -12.43
C ASP A 291 -16.12 8.94 -11.27
N LEU A 292 -16.22 7.63 -11.52
CA LEU A 292 -16.67 6.63 -10.53
C LEU A 292 -15.54 5.73 -10.02
N LEU A 293 -14.47 5.57 -10.81
CA LEU A 293 -13.27 4.80 -10.49
C LEU A 293 -12.01 5.69 -10.59
N THR A 294 -12.14 6.93 -10.14
CA THR A 294 -11.21 8.05 -10.36
C THR A 294 -9.74 7.69 -10.09
N GLY A 295 -9.46 7.11 -8.93
CA GLY A 295 -8.16 6.60 -8.50
C GLY A 295 -7.68 5.40 -9.30
N LEU A 296 -8.51 4.37 -9.48
CA LEU A 296 -8.11 3.18 -10.25
C LEU A 296 -7.84 3.51 -11.73
N ALA A 297 -8.66 4.38 -12.35
CA ALA A 297 -8.44 4.90 -13.68
C ALA A 297 -7.13 5.70 -13.76
N SER A 298 -6.86 6.55 -12.77
CA SER A 298 -5.60 7.31 -12.71
C SER A 298 -4.38 6.38 -12.61
N CYS A 299 -4.41 5.37 -11.76
CA CYS A 299 -3.35 4.36 -11.65
C CYS A 299 -3.16 3.60 -12.96
N ALA A 300 -4.24 3.13 -13.60
CA ALA A 300 -4.18 2.41 -14.87
C ALA A 300 -3.56 3.27 -16.00
N ARG A 301 -3.91 4.56 -16.06
CA ARG A 301 -3.37 5.47 -17.07
C ARG A 301 -1.90 5.82 -16.81
N VAL A 302 -1.53 6.09 -15.55
CA VAL A 302 -0.13 6.29 -15.15
C VAL A 302 0.70 5.06 -15.52
N TYR A 303 0.17 3.87 -15.25
CA TYR A 303 0.80 2.59 -15.61
C TYR A 303 1.10 2.48 -17.11
N VAL A 304 0.13 2.76 -17.99
CA VAL A 304 0.35 2.69 -19.45
C VAL A 304 1.35 3.76 -19.90
N SER A 305 1.27 4.95 -19.31
CA SER A 305 2.25 6.02 -19.56
C SER A 305 3.69 5.61 -19.16
N LEU A 306 3.89 4.81 -18.12
CA LEU A 306 5.21 4.26 -17.78
C LEU A 306 5.72 3.23 -18.79
N ALA A 307 4.82 2.37 -19.28
CA ALA A 307 5.16 1.47 -20.37
C ALA A 307 5.60 2.26 -21.61
N ARG A 308 4.92 3.38 -21.91
CA ARG A 308 5.33 4.30 -22.99
C ARG A 308 6.75 4.83 -22.80
N PHE A 309 7.15 5.27 -21.61
CA PHE A 309 8.53 5.74 -21.38
C PHE A 309 9.57 4.62 -21.50
N SER A 310 9.20 3.39 -21.16
CA SER A 310 10.07 2.23 -21.31
C SER A 310 10.24 1.80 -22.76
N LEU A 311 9.30 2.21 -23.61
CA LEU A 311 9.20 1.88 -25.02
C LEU A 311 9.35 3.11 -25.92
N GLY A 312 9.84 4.23 -25.39
CA GLY A 312 10.12 5.43 -26.18
C GLY A 312 11.47 5.35 -26.90
N ASP A 313 11.85 6.48 -27.50
CA ASP A 313 13.16 6.66 -28.13
C ASP A 313 14.33 6.69 -27.13
N SER A 314 14.02 6.97 -25.85
CA SER A 314 14.96 6.91 -24.73
C SER A 314 14.42 5.95 -23.67
N PRO A 315 14.54 4.63 -23.89
CA PRO A 315 13.88 3.63 -23.05
C PRO A 315 14.48 3.65 -21.64
N ARG A 316 13.62 3.92 -20.66
CA ARG A 316 13.96 3.75 -19.25
C ARG A 316 13.62 2.32 -18.82
N LYS A 317 14.54 1.64 -18.14
CA LYS A 317 14.22 0.35 -17.49
C LYS A 317 13.26 0.59 -16.31
N LEU A 318 12.15 -0.16 -16.31
CA LEU A 318 11.22 -0.16 -15.17
C LEU A 318 11.88 -0.73 -13.92
N LYS A 319 11.52 -0.14 -12.79
CA LYS A 319 11.93 -0.56 -11.44
C LYS A 319 10.73 -1.07 -10.68
N GLU A 320 10.97 -1.89 -9.66
CA GLU A 320 9.90 -2.36 -8.76
C GLU A 320 9.18 -1.18 -8.08
N SER A 321 9.91 -0.11 -7.76
CA SER A 321 9.33 1.12 -7.18
C SER A 321 8.32 1.80 -8.08
N ASP A 322 8.47 1.69 -9.40
CA ASP A 322 7.58 2.35 -10.36
C ASP A 322 6.13 1.85 -10.25
N TRP A 323 5.94 0.58 -9.83
CA TRP A 323 4.61 0.04 -9.55
C TRP A 323 4.00 0.63 -8.28
N VAL A 324 4.80 0.78 -7.23
CA VAL A 324 4.35 1.38 -5.98
C VAL A 324 3.95 2.84 -6.21
N ASP A 325 4.68 3.57 -7.07
CA ASP A 325 4.32 4.91 -7.49
C ASP A 325 2.99 4.95 -8.29
N CYS A 326 2.74 3.96 -9.17
CA CYS A 326 1.44 3.84 -9.87
C CYS A 326 0.28 3.61 -8.90
N LEU A 327 0.44 2.66 -7.97
CA LEU A 327 -0.57 2.40 -6.93
C LEU A 327 -0.79 3.65 -6.06
N HIS A 328 0.28 4.35 -5.71
CA HIS A 328 0.18 5.57 -4.93
C HIS A 328 -0.55 6.69 -5.70
N ALA A 329 -0.43 6.72 -7.03
CA ALA A 329 -1.17 7.67 -7.87
C ALA A 329 -2.70 7.50 -7.81
N MET A 330 -3.22 6.38 -7.28
CA MET A 330 -4.66 6.23 -7.02
C MET A 330 -5.20 7.29 -6.09
N TYR A 331 -4.38 7.81 -5.17
CA TYR A 331 -4.83 8.82 -4.20
C TYR A 331 -4.77 10.25 -4.74
N ALA A 332 -4.06 10.47 -5.85
CA ALA A 332 -3.83 11.81 -6.38
C ALA A 332 -5.13 12.59 -6.68
N PRO A 333 -6.20 11.99 -7.26
CA PRO A 333 -7.46 12.68 -7.49
C PRO A 333 -8.20 13.16 -6.24
N TYR A 334 -7.86 12.62 -5.06
CA TYR A 334 -8.56 12.88 -3.80
C TYR A 334 -7.88 13.93 -2.92
N VAL A 335 -6.82 14.56 -3.42
CA VAL A 335 -6.05 15.57 -2.68
C VAL A 335 -5.83 16.82 -3.51
N HIS A 336 -5.68 17.96 -2.85
CA HIS A 336 -5.39 19.22 -3.54
C HIS A 336 -3.97 19.29 -4.10
N ILE A 337 -3.02 18.74 -3.34
CA ILE A 337 -1.60 18.74 -3.67
C ILE A 337 -1.08 17.32 -3.45
N PHE A 338 -0.55 16.71 -4.51
CA PHE A 338 -0.02 15.36 -4.45
C PHE A 338 1.50 15.37 -4.58
N ARG A 339 2.21 14.70 -3.66
CA ARG A 339 3.67 14.58 -3.74
C ARG A 339 4.06 13.29 -4.46
N ALA A 340 4.93 13.42 -5.44
CA ALA A 340 5.57 12.30 -6.11
C ALA A 340 7.09 12.53 -6.18
N ASP A 341 7.82 11.55 -6.71
CA ASP A 341 9.20 11.81 -7.10
C ASP A 341 9.27 12.72 -8.36
N THR A 342 10.45 13.24 -8.67
CA THR A 342 10.63 14.18 -9.78
C THR A 342 10.30 13.58 -11.15
N PHE A 343 10.47 12.26 -11.30
CA PHE A 343 10.17 11.58 -12.55
C PHE A 343 8.67 11.31 -12.70
N MET A 344 8.02 10.82 -11.65
CA MET A 344 6.62 10.44 -11.64
C MET A 344 5.70 11.66 -11.65
N ALA A 345 6.12 12.78 -11.07
CA ALA A 345 5.29 13.99 -10.99
C ALA A 345 4.66 14.44 -12.32
N PRO A 346 5.41 14.64 -13.43
CA PRO A 346 4.82 15.00 -14.71
C PRO A 346 3.97 13.87 -15.34
N VAL A 347 4.26 12.61 -15.02
CA VAL A 347 3.48 11.46 -15.51
C VAL A 347 2.10 11.43 -14.84
N ILE A 348 2.07 11.62 -13.52
CA ILE A 348 0.84 11.65 -12.73
C ILE A 348 0.04 12.90 -13.06
N GLN A 349 0.67 14.10 -13.10
CA GLN A 349 -0.01 15.37 -13.38
C GLN A 349 -0.88 15.28 -14.64
N ARG A 350 -0.37 14.68 -15.73
CA ARG A 350 -1.09 14.53 -16.99
C ARG A 350 -2.48 13.89 -16.83
N HIS A 351 -2.59 12.95 -15.89
CA HIS A 351 -3.80 12.15 -15.70
C HIS A 351 -4.75 12.71 -14.63
N VAL A 352 -4.22 13.56 -13.74
CA VAL A 352 -4.99 14.11 -12.60
C VAL A 352 -5.28 15.61 -12.71
N ASP A 353 -4.76 16.28 -13.73
CA ASP A 353 -4.96 17.72 -13.97
C ASP A 353 -6.44 18.11 -14.01
N LYS A 354 -7.26 17.26 -14.62
CA LYS A 354 -8.72 17.44 -14.73
C LYS A 354 -9.44 17.49 -13.37
N TYR A 355 -8.84 16.96 -12.31
CA TYR A 355 -9.38 17.01 -10.95
C TYR A 355 -8.89 18.24 -10.17
N GLY A 356 -8.15 19.16 -10.81
CA GLY A 356 -7.61 20.36 -10.17
C GLY A 356 -6.49 20.07 -9.18
N VAL A 357 -5.82 18.91 -9.30
CA VAL A 357 -4.72 18.48 -8.43
C VAL A 357 -3.41 19.11 -8.89
N THR A 358 -2.59 19.57 -7.95
CA THR A 358 -1.21 19.98 -8.26
C THR A 358 -0.21 18.92 -7.78
N VAL A 359 0.50 18.30 -8.71
CA VAL A 359 1.52 17.29 -8.42
C VAL A 359 2.90 17.93 -8.27
N VAL A 360 3.54 17.70 -7.13
CA VAL A 360 4.84 18.30 -6.78
C VAL A 360 5.92 17.23 -6.74
N GLY A 361 6.93 17.36 -7.61
CA GLY A 361 8.03 16.39 -7.75
C GLY A 361 9.23 16.62 -6.84
N LYS A 362 9.36 17.81 -6.22
CA LYS A 362 10.47 18.15 -5.33
C LYS A 362 9.95 18.74 -4.03
N LEU A 363 10.45 18.23 -2.91
CA LEU A 363 10.00 18.64 -1.58
C LEU A 363 10.21 20.15 -1.32
N LYS A 364 11.30 20.73 -1.83
CA LYS A 364 11.60 22.16 -1.68
C LYS A 364 10.56 23.09 -2.33
N ASP A 365 9.82 22.60 -3.33
CA ASP A 365 8.82 23.39 -4.05
C ASP A 365 7.44 23.32 -3.36
N LEU A 366 7.25 22.39 -2.42
CA LEU A 366 5.96 22.09 -1.78
C LEU A 366 5.39 23.31 -1.04
N LYS A 367 6.20 24.01 -0.24
CA LYS A 367 5.77 25.19 0.52
C LYS A 367 5.18 26.27 -0.40
N ALA A 368 5.87 26.58 -1.50
CA ALA A 368 5.42 27.61 -2.43
C ALA A 368 4.09 27.24 -3.11
N VAL A 369 3.89 25.97 -3.42
CA VAL A 369 2.64 25.47 -4.01
C VAL A 369 1.48 25.55 -3.01
N ILE A 370 1.72 25.17 -1.75
CA ILE A 370 0.73 25.29 -0.66
C ILE A 370 0.29 26.74 -0.51
N LEU A 371 1.24 27.67 -0.34
CA LEU A 371 0.93 29.09 -0.13
C LEU A 371 0.17 29.71 -1.31
N ARG A 372 0.53 29.35 -2.53
CA ARG A 372 -0.19 29.79 -3.73
C ARG A 372 -1.65 29.33 -3.71
N ARG A 373 -1.91 28.09 -3.29
CA ARG A 373 -3.25 27.52 -3.26
C ARG A 373 -4.11 28.07 -2.13
N LEU A 374 -3.51 28.42 -0.98
CA LEU A 374 -4.20 29.11 0.10
C LEU A 374 -4.57 30.57 -0.25
N SER A 375 -3.88 31.16 -1.23
CA SER A 375 -4.11 32.55 -1.66
C SER A 375 -5.07 32.68 -2.84
N ALA A 376 -5.51 31.56 -3.42
CA ALA A 376 -6.42 31.48 -4.57
C ALA A 376 -7.83 31.13 -4.08
#